data_AF-A0A1H3HC18-F1
#
_entry.id   AF-A0A1H3HC18-F1
#
_cell.length_a   1.000
_cell.length_b   1.000
_cell.length_c   1.000
_cell.angle_alpha   90.00
_cell.angle_beta   90.00
_cell.angle_gamma   90.00
#
_symmetry.space_group_name_H-M   'P 1'
#
loop_
_entity.id
_entity.type
_entity.pdbx_description
1 polymer ?
#
loop_
_entity_poly.entity_id
_entity_poly.type
_entity_poly.pdbx_seq_one_letter_code
_entity_poly.pdbx_strand_id
1 'polypeptide(L)'
;MGKTEQIPATLQERYDEITGLTNQFCQQHLNEEYRDLCRRMAVKLCHKRPSPIATGKTNTWACGIVYSAGRVNFLFDKNQTLHMQADELCQYFDFNPKTGSTKSTAIMELLKCG
;
A
#
# COMPACT_ATOMS: atom_id res chain seq x y z
N MET A 1 11.82 -19.86 4.81
CA MET A 1 11.32 -19.08 3.66
C MET A 1 9.81 -19.28 3.53
N GLY A 2 9.01 -18.22 3.66
CA GLY A 2 7.57 -18.30 3.47
C GLY A 2 7.22 -18.59 2.01
N LYS A 3 6.14 -19.35 1.77
CA LYS A 3 5.58 -19.61 0.43
C LYS A 3 5.57 -18.32 -0.39
N THR A 4 6.17 -18.34 -1.57
CA THR A 4 5.91 -17.34 -2.61
C THR A 4 4.42 -17.43 -2.90
N GLU A 5 3.63 -16.49 -2.36
CA GLU A 5 2.19 -16.44 -2.58
C GLU A 5 1.98 -16.09 -4.07
N GLN A 6 1.64 -17.11 -4.87
CA GLN A 6 1.43 -16.96 -6.31
C GLN A 6 0.22 -16.07 -6.57
N ILE A 7 0.43 -14.97 -7.29
CA ILE A 7 -0.63 -14.07 -7.72
C ILE A 7 -1.45 -14.75 -8.83
N PRO A 8 -2.79 -14.66 -8.82
CA PRO A 8 -3.60 -15.11 -9.96
C PRO A 8 -3.12 -14.44 -11.25
N ALA A 9 -2.93 -15.20 -12.33
CA ALA A 9 -2.36 -14.70 -13.59
C ALA A 9 -3.13 -13.47 -14.14
N THR A 10 -4.45 -13.42 -13.95
CA THR A 10 -5.31 -12.30 -14.36
C THR A 10 -5.06 -11.00 -13.58
N LEU A 11 -4.34 -11.07 -12.46
CA LEU A 11 -4.00 -9.92 -11.61
C LEU A 11 -2.51 -9.60 -11.62
N GLN A 12 -1.68 -10.38 -12.32
CA GLN A 12 -0.22 -10.25 -12.30
C GLN A 12 0.23 -8.85 -12.72
N GLU A 13 -0.23 -8.36 -13.87
CA GLU A 13 0.12 -7.02 -14.38
C GLU A 13 -0.24 -5.91 -13.39
N ARG A 14 -1.44 -5.98 -12.80
CA ARG A 14 -1.91 -4.99 -11.83
C ARG A 14 -1.12 -5.05 -10.52
N TYR A 15 -0.77 -6.27 -10.08
CA TYR A 15 0.09 -6.47 -8.92
C TYR A 15 1.49 -5.89 -9.15
N ASP A 16 2.08 -6.14 -10.32
CA ASP A 16 3.40 -5.65 -10.68
C ASP A 16 3.41 -4.11 -10.78
N GLU A 17 2.38 -3.51 -11.37
CA GLU A 17 2.24 -2.05 -11.44
C GLU A 17 2.10 -1.42 -10.04
N ILE A 18 1.20 -1.95 -9.21
CA ILE A 18 0.99 -1.46 -7.84
C ILE A 18 2.27 -1.63 -7.02
N THR A 19 2.89 -2.80 -7.04
CA THR A 19 4.09 -3.04 -6.26
C THR A 19 5.28 -2.24 -6.79
N GLY A 20 5.39 -2.01 -8.10
CA GLY A 20 6.36 -1.10 -8.69
C GLY A 20 6.26 0.31 -8.11
N LEU A 21 5.06 0.89 -8.09
CA LEU A 21 4.80 2.21 -7.50
C LEU A 21 5.14 2.26 -6.01
N THR A 22 4.72 1.26 -5.23
CA THR A 22 5.04 1.21 -3.80
C THR A 22 6.52 0.97 -3.52
N ASN A 23 7.21 0.18 -4.36
CA ASN A 23 8.64 -0.11 -4.23
C ASN A 23 9.45 1.15 -4.47
N GLN A 24 9.13 1.91 -5.53
CA GLN A 24 9.80 3.17 -5.84
C GLN A 24 9.62 4.17 -4.70
N PHE A 25 8.40 4.33 -4.19
CA PHE A 25 8.14 5.20 -3.04
C PHE A 25 8.95 4.79 -1.80
N CYS A 26 8.89 3.51 -1.42
CA CYS A 26 9.59 3.03 -0.23
C CYS A 26 11.11 3.17 -0.37
N GLN A 27 11.65 2.99 -1.57
CA GLN A 27 13.08 3.19 -1.83
C GLN A 27 13.52 4.65 -1.73
N GLN A 28 12.67 5.58 -2.15
CA GLN A 28 12.99 7.01 -2.14
C GLN A 28 12.74 7.67 -0.77
N HIS A 29 11.77 7.18 -0.02
CA HIS A 29 11.23 7.91 1.13
C HIS A 29 11.18 7.11 2.43
N LEU A 30 11.24 5.78 2.38
CA LEU A 30 11.10 4.90 3.55
C LEU A 30 12.25 3.90 3.61
N ASN A 31 11.94 2.62 3.86
CA ASN A 31 12.92 1.55 3.99
C ASN A 31 12.38 0.22 3.41
N GLU A 32 13.22 -0.81 3.49
CA GLU A 32 12.92 -2.15 3.01
C GLU A 32 11.75 -2.83 3.76
N GLU A 33 11.58 -2.56 5.06
CA GLU A 33 10.49 -3.14 5.85
C GLU A 33 9.12 -2.64 5.38
N TYR A 34 9.01 -1.34 5.05
CA TYR A 34 7.80 -0.78 4.45
C TYR A 34 7.53 -1.36 3.05
N ARG A 35 8.58 -1.54 2.24
CA ARG A 35 8.47 -2.17 0.92
C ARG A 35 7.88 -3.58 1.03
N ASP A 36 8.40 -4.38 1.96
CA ASP A 36 7.93 -5.75 2.16
C ASP A 36 6.54 -5.82 2.79
N LEU A 37 6.18 -4.84 3.64
CA LEU A 37 4.81 -4.71 4.13
C LEU A 37 3.84 -4.37 2.99
N CYS A 38 4.18 -3.41 2.13
CA CYS A 38 3.36 -3.03 0.98
C CYS A 38 3.12 -4.22 0.04
N ARG A 39 4.17 -4.99 -0.27
CA ARG A 39 4.06 -6.22 -1.06
C ARG A 39 3.11 -7.21 -0.41
N ARG A 40 3.27 -7.53 0.88
CA ARG A 40 2.37 -8.45 1.61
C ARG A 40 0.92 -7.99 1.59
N MET A 41 0.67 -6.69 1.75
CA MET A 41 -0.69 -6.13 1.67
C MET A 41 -1.27 -6.28 0.26
N ALA A 42 -0.49 -5.98 -0.78
CA ALA A 42 -0.91 -6.15 -2.18
C ALA A 42 -1.26 -7.62 -2.48
N VAL A 43 -0.43 -8.57 -2.03
CA VAL A 43 -0.72 -10.01 -2.21
C VAL A 43 -2.05 -10.39 -1.53
N LYS A 44 -2.23 -10.01 -0.27
CA LYS A 44 -3.48 -10.30 0.45
C LYS A 44 -4.72 -9.74 -0.26
N LEU A 45 -4.60 -8.54 -0.85
CA LEU A 45 -5.68 -7.93 -1.64
C LEU A 45 -5.94 -8.70 -2.95
N CYS A 46 -4.90 -9.19 -3.64
CA CYS A 46 -5.06 -10.05 -4.82
C CYS A 46 -5.84 -11.34 -4.50
N HIS A 47 -5.69 -11.89 -3.29
CA HIS A 47 -6.38 -13.13 -2.87
C HIS A 47 -7.79 -12.94 -2.27
N LYS A 48 -8.26 -11.69 -2.08
CA LYS A 48 -9.67 -11.45 -1.71
C LYS A 48 -10.62 -11.89 -2.84
N ARG A 49 -11.84 -12.29 -2.49
CA ARG A 49 -12.87 -12.75 -3.45
C ARG A 49 -14.17 -11.95 -3.30
N PRO A 50 -14.61 -11.22 -4.36
CA PRO A 50 -13.82 -10.86 -5.54
C PRO A 50 -12.58 -10.04 -5.16
N SER A 51 -11.53 -10.04 -5.99
CA SER A 51 -10.34 -9.25 -5.68
C SER A 51 -10.64 -7.77 -5.93
N PRO A 52 -10.50 -6.89 -4.93
CA PRO A 52 -10.79 -5.49 -5.09
C PRO A 52 -9.73 -4.80 -5.97
N ILE A 53 -8.50 -5.33 -6.05
CA ILE A 53 -7.46 -4.80 -6.95
C ILE A 53 -7.85 -4.94 -8.41
N ALA A 54 -8.77 -5.85 -8.78
CA ALA A 54 -9.25 -5.98 -10.16
C ALA A 54 -9.90 -4.70 -10.72
N THR A 55 -10.32 -3.77 -9.85
CA THR A 55 -10.96 -2.51 -10.25
C THR A 55 -10.24 -1.29 -9.69
N GLY A 56 -10.56 -0.10 -10.20
CA GLY A 56 -9.96 1.17 -9.78
C GLY A 56 -8.55 1.42 -10.35
N LYS A 57 -8.01 2.62 -10.10
CA LYS A 57 -6.67 3.00 -10.56
C LYS A 57 -5.60 2.38 -9.67
N THR A 58 -4.56 1.80 -10.28
CA THR A 58 -3.36 1.26 -9.62
C THR A 58 -2.67 2.30 -8.75
N ASN A 59 -2.56 3.54 -9.20
CA ASN A 59 -1.97 4.63 -8.42
C ASN A 59 -2.73 4.88 -7.10
N THR A 60 -4.07 4.84 -7.13
CA THR A 60 -4.90 4.96 -5.92
C THR A 60 -4.69 3.76 -4.98
N TRP A 61 -4.55 2.54 -5.51
CA TRP A 61 -4.21 1.37 -4.71
C TRP A 61 -2.84 1.48 -4.06
N ALA A 62 -1.82 1.91 -4.81
CA ALA A 62 -0.47 2.10 -4.31
C ALA A 62 -0.44 3.12 -3.16
N CYS A 63 -1.01 4.31 -3.36
CA CYS A 63 -1.13 5.32 -2.31
C CYS A 63 -1.83 4.77 -1.06
N GLY A 64 -2.98 4.09 -1.23
CA GLY A 64 -3.71 3.50 -0.11
C GLY A 64 -2.93 2.40 0.63
N ILE A 65 -2.15 1.59 -0.08
CA ILE A 65 -1.32 0.53 0.52
C ILE A 65 -0.21 1.15 1.36
N VAL A 66 0.56 2.10 0.81
CA VAL A 66 1.63 2.79 1.54
C VAL A 66 1.06 3.54 2.74
N TYR A 67 -0.07 4.25 2.56
CA TYR A 67 -0.73 4.94 3.66
C TYR A 67 -1.13 3.98 4.77
N SER A 68 -1.68 2.81 4.43
CA SER A 68 -2.07 1.80 5.42
C SER A 68 -0.86 1.21 6.15
N ALA A 69 0.23 0.91 5.43
CA ALA A 69 1.50 0.54 6.03
C ALA A 69 2.01 1.64 6.98
N GLY A 70 1.86 2.90 6.59
CA GLY A 70 2.12 4.09 7.41
C GLY A 70 1.33 4.09 8.71
N ARG A 71 0.02 3.89 8.65
CA ARG A 71 -0.85 3.84 9.84
C ARG A 71 -0.46 2.74 10.81
N VAL A 72 -0.26 1.51 10.31
CA VAL A 72 0.04 0.33 11.14
C VAL A 72 1.41 0.47 11.83
N ASN A 73 2.35 1.19 11.22
CA ASN A 73 3.69 1.44 11.77
C ASN A 73 3.88 2.86 12.33
N PHE A 74 2.82 3.60 12.61
CA PHE A 74 2.89 4.94 13.20
C PHE A 74 3.74 5.97 12.42
N LEU A 75 3.84 5.83 11.09
CA LEU A 75 4.67 6.70 10.23
C LEU A 75 4.33 8.19 10.36
N PHE A 76 3.08 8.50 10.68
CA PHE A 76 2.58 9.87 10.81
C PHE A 76 2.79 10.46 12.21
N ASP A 77 3.38 9.71 13.14
CA ASP A 77 3.78 10.23 14.45
C ASP A 77 5.17 10.86 14.36
N LYS A 78 5.21 12.19 14.51
CA LYS A 78 6.44 13.00 14.49
C LYS A 78 7.50 12.59 15.52
N ASN A 79 7.14 11.79 16.53
CA ASN A 79 8.09 11.28 17.52
C ASN A 79 8.83 10.02 17.06
N GLN A 80 8.43 9.41 15.93
CA GLN A 80 9.13 8.26 15.36
C GLN A 80 10.44 8.69 14.67
N THR A 81 11.45 7.83 14.74
CA THR A 81 12.73 8.04 14.03
C THR A 81 12.53 8.09 12.52
N LEU A 82 11.66 7.22 11.99
CA LEU A 82 11.20 7.27 10.60
C LEU A 82 9.78 7.83 10.61
N HIS A 83 9.65 9.11 10.31
CA HIS A 83 8.36 9.80 10.20
C HIS A 83 8.21 10.43 8.81
N MET A 84 6.96 10.59 8.38
CA MET A 84 6.59 11.33 7.17
C MET A 84 5.17 11.87 7.34
N GLN A 85 4.89 13.05 6.81
CA GLN A 85 3.56 13.60 6.88
C GLN A 85 2.61 12.95 5.85
N ALA A 86 1.33 12.83 6.20
CA ALA A 86 0.35 12.16 5.35
C ALA A 86 0.10 12.90 4.02
N ASP A 87 0.28 14.23 4.00
CA ASP A 87 0.23 15.07 2.80
C ASP A 87 1.42 14.83 1.88
N GLU A 88 2.64 14.78 2.41
CA GLU A 88 3.85 14.44 1.64
C GLU A 88 3.70 13.08 0.95
N LEU A 89 3.25 12.07 1.69
CA LEU A 89 2.98 10.73 1.15
C LEU A 89 1.93 10.77 0.03
N CYS A 90 0.79 11.44 0.26
CA CYS A 90 -0.28 11.46 -0.73
C CYS A 90 0.09 12.28 -1.97
N GLN A 91 0.84 13.38 -1.79
CA GLN A 91 1.29 14.25 -2.86
C GLN A 91 2.20 13.52 -3.84
N TYR A 92 3.05 12.60 -3.37
CA TYR A 92 3.85 11.75 -4.26
C TYR A 92 3.01 11.00 -5.30
N PHE A 93 1.78 10.62 -4.93
CA PHE A 93 0.85 9.91 -5.80
C PHE A 93 -0.19 10.84 -6.46
N ASP A 94 0.04 12.16 -6.45
CA ASP A 94 -0.90 13.18 -6.95
C ASP A 94 -2.27 13.17 -6.25
N PHE A 95 -2.30 12.81 -4.97
CA PHE A 95 -3.52 12.78 -4.16
C PHE A 95 -3.45 13.72 -2.97
N ASN A 96 -4.62 14.10 -2.47
CA ASN A 96 -4.74 14.77 -1.17
C ASN A 96 -4.82 13.72 -0.03
N PRO A 97 -4.53 14.12 1.23
CA PRO A 97 -4.61 13.24 2.40
C PRO A 97 -5.95 12.52 2.57
N LYS A 98 -7.06 13.18 2.20
CA LYS A 98 -8.40 12.59 2.33
C LYS A 98 -8.56 11.37 1.42
N THR A 99 -8.13 11.46 0.16
CA THR A 99 -8.15 10.33 -0.78
C THR A 99 -7.31 9.16 -0.28
N GLY A 100 -6.08 9.42 0.18
CA GLY A 100 -5.20 8.40 0.74
C GLY A 100 -5.80 7.74 1.99
N SER A 101 -6.28 8.54 2.94
CA SER A 101 -6.91 8.08 4.18
C SER A 101 -8.17 7.25 3.93
N THR A 102 -9.09 7.71 3.07
CA THR A 102 -10.31 6.96 2.71
C THR A 102 -9.95 5.62 2.07
N LYS A 103 -8.99 5.60 1.14
CA LYS A 103 -8.56 4.35 0.51
C LYS A 103 -7.89 3.42 1.51
N SER A 104 -7.09 3.96 2.42
CA SER A 104 -6.45 3.21 3.50
C SER A 104 -7.46 2.55 4.42
N THR A 105 -8.48 3.27 4.88
CA THR A 105 -9.55 2.70 5.71
C THR A 105 -10.24 1.52 5.01
N ALA A 106 -10.58 1.66 3.73
CA ALA A 106 -11.16 0.56 2.96
C ALA A 106 -10.21 -0.66 2.86
N ILE A 107 -8.91 -0.43 2.67
CA ILE A 107 -7.91 -1.52 2.67
C ILE A 107 -7.83 -2.22 4.02
N MET A 108 -7.79 -1.44 5.11
CA MET A 108 -7.72 -1.97 6.47
C MET A 108 -8.95 -2.81 6.82
N GLU A 109 -10.15 -2.37 6.44
CA GLU A 109 -11.39 -3.14 6.56
C GLU A 109 -11.35 -4.45 5.75
N LEU A 110 -10.91 -4.38 4.48
CA LEU A 110 -10.76 -5.56 3.63
C LEU A 110 -9.80 -6.56 4.25
N LEU A 111 -8.67 -6.11 4.78
CA LEU A 111 -7.62 -6.95 5.34
C LEU A 111 -7.86 -7.36 6.79
N LYS A 112 -8.86 -6.78 7.46
CA LYS A 112 -9.14 -6.96 8.90
C LYS A 112 -7.91 -6.64 9.75
N CYS A 113 -7.19 -5.57 9.42
CA CYS A 113 -6.05 -5.08 10.19
C CYS A 113 -6.26 -3.61 10.52
N GLY A 114 -6.23 -3.26 11.80
CA GLY A 114 -6.46 -1.93 12.32
C GLY A 114 -6.35 -1.94 13.84
#